data_AF-A0A928LJP2-F1
#
_entry.id   AF-A0A928LJP2-F1
#
_cell.length_a   1.000
_cell.length_b   1.000
_cell.length_c   1.000
_cell.angle_alpha   90.00
_cell.angle_beta   90.00
_cell.angle_gamma   90.00
#
_symmetry.space_group_name_H-M   'P 1'
#
loop_
_entity.id
_entity.type
_entity.pdbx_description
1 polymer ?
#
loop_
_entity_poly.entity_id
_entity_poly.type
_entity_poly.pdbx_seq_one_letter_code
_entity_poly.pdbx_strand_id
1 'polypeptide(L)'
;MNILRKAEISPLQRQKEELINELRDTQKLLKQAEMLFEMTVEDDLIEARIYHIKSLAKHQDYLISALKGLGQENEEKTFVNV
;
A
#
# COMPACT_ATOMS: atom_id res chain seq x y z
N MET A 1 -3.00 -35.07 -22.92
CA MET A 1 -2.70 -34.34 -21.66
C MET A 1 -2.80 -32.85 -21.96
N ASN A 2 -3.81 -32.16 -21.45
CA ASN A 2 -3.88 -30.70 -21.54
C ASN A 2 -2.94 -30.13 -20.49
N ILE A 3 -1.80 -29.60 -20.93
CA ILE A 3 -0.91 -28.81 -20.09
C ILE A 3 -1.62 -27.48 -19.89
N LEU A 4 -2.32 -27.32 -18.77
CA LEU A 4 -2.81 -26.04 -18.29
C LEU A 4 -1.60 -25.13 -18.09
N ARG A 5 -1.32 -24.27 -19.08
CA ARG A 5 -0.35 -23.20 -18.93
C ARG A 5 -0.85 -22.34 -17.76
N LYS A 6 -0.18 -22.41 -16.61
CA LYS A 6 -0.32 -21.39 -15.56
C LYS A 6 -0.11 -20.05 -16.27
N ALA A 7 -1.14 -19.21 -16.33
CA ALA A 7 -0.98 -17.87 -16.84
C ALA A 7 0.08 -17.19 -15.97
N GLU A 8 1.23 -16.86 -16.55
CA GLU A 8 2.25 -16.10 -15.85
C GLU A 8 1.67 -14.72 -15.55
N ILE A 9 1.65 -14.37 -14.26
CA ILE A 9 1.21 -13.07 -13.79
C ILE A 9 2.14 -12.04 -14.44
N SER A 10 1.58 -11.06 -15.14
CA SER A 10 2.40 -10.01 -15.77
C SER A 10 3.21 -9.26 -14.69
N PRO A 11 4.40 -8.73 -15.01
CA PRO A 11 5.19 -7.95 -14.07
C PRO A 11 4.38 -6.82 -13.41
N LEU A 12 3.48 -6.21 -14.18
CA LEU A 12 2.58 -5.15 -13.73
C LEU A 12 1.54 -5.66 -12.71
N GLN A 13 0.94 -6.82 -12.98
CA GLN A 13 -0.02 -7.43 -12.06
C GLN A 13 0.66 -7.85 -10.75
N ARG A 14 1.90 -8.34 -10.83
CA ARG A 14 2.73 -8.63 -9.65
C ARG A 14 3.02 -7.37 -8.83
N GLN A 15 3.48 -6.30 -9.47
CA GLN A 15 3.75 -5.03 -8.80
C GLN A 15 2.49 -4.45 -8.12
N LYS A 16 1.33 -4.56 -8.79
CA LYS A 16 0.05 -4.16 -8.21
C LYS A 16 -0.30 -4.99 -6.97
N GLU A 17 -0.12 -6.30 -7.02
CA GLU A 17 -0.36 -7.20 -5.88
C GLU A 17 0.58 -6.90 -4.71
N GLU A 18 1.86 -6.62 -4.97
CA GLU A 18 2.84 -6.21 -3.97
C GLU A 18 2.40 -4.92 -3.26
N LEU A 19 2.03 -3.88 -4.01
CA LEU A 19 1.54 -2.62 -3.44
C LEU A 19 0.23 -2.79 -2.65
N ILE A 20 -0.69 -3.65 -3.11
CA ILE A 20 -1.93 -3.95 -2.37
C ILE A 20 -1.60 -4.64 -1.03
N ASN A 21 -0.67 -5.59 -1.04
CA ASN A 21 -0.27 -6.28 0.17
C ASN A 21 0.43 -5.33 1.15
N GLU A 22 1.34 -4.49 0.66
CA GLU A 22 2.01 -3.47 1.47
C GLU A 22 1.02 -2.45 2.05
N LEU A 23 0.02 -2.04 1.28
CA LEU A 23 -1.04 -1.15 1.76
C LEU A 23 -1.84 -1.80 2.90
N ARG A 24 -2.22 -3.08 2.74
CA ARG A 24 -2.93 -3.82 3.79
C ARG A 24 -2.12 -3.94 5.06
N ASP A 25 -0.83 -4.21 4.95
CA ASP A 25 0.05 -4.33 6.12
C ASP A 25 0.28 -2.97 6.79
N THR A 26 0.45 -1.91 6.00
CA THR A 26 0.53 -0.53 6.51
C THR A 26 -0.74 -0.13 7.26
N GLN A 27 -1.93 -0.49 6.75
CA GLN A 27 -3.20 -0.24 7.44
C GLN A 27 -3.31 -0.99 8.78
N LYS A 28 -2.82 -2.23 8.85
CA LYS A 28 -2.78 -2.98 10.12
C LYS A 28 -1.85 -2.29 11.12
N LEU A 29 -0.66 -1.88 10.68
CA LEU A 29 0.31 -1.19 11.52
C LEU A 29 -0.23 0.15 12.01
N LEU A 30 -0.93 0.90 11.15
CA LEU A 30 -1.55 2.17 11.52
C LEU A 30 -2.58 1.96 12.64
N LYS A 31 -3.48 0.99 12.47
CA LYS A 31 -4.48 0.65 13.48
C LYS A 31 -3.83 0.21 14.80
N GLN A 32 -2.76 -0.57 14.74
CA GLN A 32 -2.00 -0.96 15.93
C GLN A 32 -1.35 0.24 16.61
N ALA A 33 -0.78 1.16 15.84
CA ALA A 33 -0.16 2.38 16.37
C ALA A 33 -1.18 3.30 17.03
N GLU A 34 -2.38 3.44 16.45
CA GLU A 34 -3.50 4.18 17.03
C GLU A 34 -3.96 3.56 18.36
N MET A 35 -4.15 2.23 18.40
CA MET A 35 -4.49 1.52 19.65
C MET A 35 -3.42 1.71 20.73
N LEU A 36 -2.13 1.64 20.36
CA LEU A 36 -1.04 1.87 21.30
C LEU A 36 -0.98 3.32 21.79
N PHE A 37 -1.33 4.29 20.94
CA PHE A 37 -1.42 5.69 21.32
C PHE A 37 -2.53 5.92 22.34
N GLU A 38 -3.71 5.33 22.14
CA GLU A 38 -4.83 5.40 23.11
C GLU A 38 -4.46 4.83 24.48
N MET A 39 -3.53 3.88 24.54
CA MET A 39 -3.03 3.28 25.77
C MET A 39 -1.81 4.00 26.35
N THR A 40 -1.26 5.01 25.68
CA THR A 40 -0.05 5.71 26.13
C THR A 40 -0.40 6.69 27.24
N VAL A 41 0.27 6.56 28.38
CA VAL A 41 0.06 7.42 29.56
C VAL A 41 1.30 8.25 29.89
N GLU A 42 2.45 7.88 29.35
CA GLU A 42 3.70 8.62 29.51
C GLU A 42 3.75 9.79 28.52
N ASP A 43 3.74 11.01 29.05
CA ASP A 43 3.80 12.25 28.25
C ASP A 43 4.99 12.27 27.29
N ASP A 44 6.15 11.77 27.73
CA ASP A 44 7.38 11.69 26.92
C ASP A 44 7.25 10.75 25.71
N LEU A 45 6.28 9.83 25.70
CA LEU A 45 6.05 8.89 24.62
C LEU A 45 4.97 9.38 23.63
N ILE A 46 4.14 10.35 24.02
CA ILE A 46 3.06 10.88 23.17
C ILE A 46 3.60 11.39 21.84
N GLU A 47 4.68 12.19 21.87
CA GLU A 47 5.27 12.77 20.67
C GLU A 47 5.81 11.67 19.73
N ALA A 48 6.54 10.69 20.27
CA ALA A 48 7.07 9.56 19.50
C ALA A 48 5.94 8.75 18.84
N ARG A 49 4.82 8.53 19.54
CA ARG A 49 3.64 7.85 18.99
C ARG A 49 2.98 8.65 17.87
N ILE A 50 2.83 9.96 18.04
CA ILE A 50 2.29 10.86 16.99
C ILE A 50 3.16 10.80 15.74
N TYR A 51 4.50 10.86 15.89
CA TYR A 51 5.42 10.74 14.77
C TYR A 51 5.28 9.41 14.05
N HIS A 52 5.17 8.30 14.78
CA HIS A 52 4.97 6.98 14.20
C HIS A 52 3.68 6.93 13.35
N ILE A 53 2.55 7.36 13.92
CA ILE A 53 1.25 7.38 13.23
C ILE A 53 1.33 8.24 11.96
N LYS A 54 1.90 9.45 12.04
CA LYS A 54 2.08 10.33 10.88
C LYS A 54 2.94 9.70 9.78
N SER A 55 4.00 8.98 10.17
CA SER A 55 4.85 8.28 9.21
C SER A 55 4.08 7.19 8.46
N LEU A 56 3.30 6.37 9.19
CA LEU A 56 2.49 5.32 8.59
C LEU A 56 1.38 5.88 7.69
N ALA A 57 0.70 6.95 8.11
CA ALA A 57 -0.32 7.63 7.31
C ALA A 57 0.27 8.18 6.00
N LYS A 58 1.45 8.83 6.07
CA LYS A 58 2.14 9.32 4.87
C LYS A 58 2.56 8.19 3.92
N HIS A 59 3.00 7.05 4.47
CA HIS A 59 3.32 5.87 3.67
C HIS A 59 2.08 5.29 2.99
N GLN A 60 0.95 5.23 3.70
CA GLN A 60 -0.34 4.83 3.15
C GLN A 60 -0.75 5.72 1.97
N ASP A 61 -0.65 7.04 2.10
CA ASP A 61 -0.97 7.99 1.02
C ASP A 61 -0.09 7.77 -0.21
N TYR A 62 1.20 7.51 -0.01
CA TYR A 62 2.12 7.14 -1.08
C TYR A 62 1.66 5.87 -1.81
N LEU A 63 1.33 4.79 -1.08
CA LEU A 63 0.89 3.53 -1.66
C LEU A 63 -0.41 3.68 -2.46
N ILE A 64 -1.37 4.45 -1.94
CA ILE A 64 -2.61 4.78 -2.66
C ILE A 64 -2.29 5.54 -3.96
N SER A 65 -1.37 6.49 -3.91
CA SER A 65 -0.98 7.29 -5.08
C SER A 65 -0.27 6.43 -6.13
N ALA A 66 0.63 5.54 -5.70
CA ALA A 66 1.29 4.58 -6.58
C ALA A 66 0.29 3.64 -7.26
N LEU A 67 -0.68 3.11 -6.52
CA LEU A 67 -1.75 2.27 -7.08
C LEU A 67 -2.62 3.01 -8.10
N LYS A 68 -2.92 4.29 -7.87
CA LYS A 68 -3.63 5.14 -8.84
C LYS A 68 -2.80 5.38 -10.09
N GLY A 69 -1.50 5.67 -9.94
CA GLY A 69 -0.57 5.85 -11.06
C GLY A 69 -0.49 4.64 -11.97
N LEU A 70 -0.42 3.43 -11.39
CA LEU A 70 -0.47 2.18 -12.16
C LEU A 70 -1.79 1.99 -12.94
N GLY A 71 -2.89 2.56 -12.45
CA GLY A 71 -4.17 2.59 -13.18
C GLY A 71 -4.12 3.53 -14.39
N GLN A 72 -3.51 4.71 -14.24
CA GLN A 72 -3.44 5.73 -15.28
C GLN A 72 -2.46 5.39 -16.41
N GLU A 73 -1.31 4.79 -16.11
CA GLU A 73 -0.34 4.35 -17.13
C GLU A 73 -0.88 3.25 -18.07
N ASN A 74 -1.92 2.52 -17.64
CA ASN A 74 -2.59 1.52 -18.48
C ASN A 74 -3.58 2.14 -19.47
N GLU A 75 -4.20 3.27 -19.11
CA GLU A 75 -5.13 3.96 -19.99
C GLU A 75 -4.36 4.59 -21.16
N GLU A 76 -3.26 5.29 -20.91
CA GLU A 76 -2.43 5.91 -21.97
C GLU A 76 -1.87 4.91 -22.98
N LYS A 77 -1.44 3.71 -22.55
CA LYS A 77 -0.94 2.67 -23.49
C LYS A 77 -2.02 2.09 -24.40
N THR A 78 -3.29 2.23 -24.02
CA THR A 78 -4.42 1.74 -24.81
C THR A 78 -4.79 2.73 -25.92
N PHE A 79 -4.57 4.04 -25.71
CA PHE A 79 -4.91 5.08 -26.69
C PHE A 79 -3.86 5.32 -27.79
N VAL A 80 -2.62 4.83 -27.63
CA VAL A 80 -1.54 5.03 -28.62
C VAL A 80 -1.52 3.95 -29.73
N ASN A 81 -2.39 2.94 -29.64
CA ASN A 81 -2.50 1.86 -30.63
C ASN A 81 -3.80 1.90 -31.47
N VAL A 82 -4.36 3.09 -31.70
CA VAL A 82 -5.49 3.30 -32.64
C VAL A 82 -5.04 4.16 -33.81
#